data_AF-A0AAV8QKJ7-F1
#
_entry.id   AF-A0AAV8QKJ7-F1
#
_cell.length_a   1.000
_cell.length_b   1.000
_cell.length_c   1.000
_cell.angle_alpha   90.00
_cell.angle_beta   90.00
_cell.angle_gamma   90.00
#
_symmetry.space_group_name_H-M   'P 1'
#
loop_
_entity.id
_entity.type
_entity.pdbx_description
1 polymer ?
#
loop_
_entity_poly.entity_id
_entity_poly.type
_entity_poly.pdbx_seq_one_letter_code
_entity_poly.pdbx_strand_id
1 'polypeptide(L)'
;MAFGSILVSRIARSRSLTYAISSTLPQVSKLLKAPNGMSPPTQSWADAGARAFSSKSASADVIGVDLGTTNSCVAVMDGKSPKVIENAEGARTTPSIVAFNQKGELLVGSPAKRQAVTNPTNTLFGTKRLIGRRFDDPQTQKELTMVPYKIVKAPNGDAWVEMNGQQYSPSQIGAFVLTKMKETAEAYLGKSVSKAVITVPAYFNDAQRQATKDAGRIAGLEVLRIINEPTAAALSYGMNNKEGLIAVFDLGGGTFDVSILEISNGVFEVKATNGDTFLGGEDFDNALLDYLVSEFKSNCLKDAGVSAKELDEVLLVGGMTRVPKVQEIVSQIFGKSPSKSVNPDEAVAMGAAIQGGHPEG
;
A
#
# COMPACT_ATOMS: atom_id res chain seq x y z
N MET A 1 -30.22 10.72 42.27
CA MET A 1 -30.65 9.30 42.27
C MET A 1 -31.46 9.06 41.01
N ALA A 2 -31.32 7.90 40.38
CA ALA A 2 -32.09 7.54 39.18
C ALA A 2 -33.29 6.65 39.53
N PHE A 3 -34.41 6.83 38.84
CA PHE A 3 -35.48 5.86 38.58
C PHE A 3 -36.33 6.43 37.42
N GLY A 4 -36.86 5.68 36.46
CA GLY A 4 -36.76 4.23 36.24
C GLY A 4 -38.07 3.64 35.67
N SER A 5 -38.12 3.41 34.35
CA SER A 5 -38.97 2.44 33.61
C SER A 5 -40.52 2.42 33.76
N ILE A 6 -41.19 2.78 32.65
CA ILE A 6 -42.09 1.93 31.82
C ILE A 6 -42.79 0.70 32.45
N LEU A 7 -44.12 0.60 32.28
CA LEU A 7 -44.91 -0.63 31.94
C LEU A 7 -46.34 -0.22 31.46
N VAL A 8 -46.81 -0.42 30.20
CA VAL A 8 -47.35 -1.64 29.51
C VAL A 8 -48.90 -1.73 29.42
N SER A 9 -49.38 -2.21 28.24
CA SER A 9 -50.75 -2.66 27.87
C SER A 9 -51.76 -1.56 27.42
N ARG A 10 -52.86 -1.77 26.65
CA ARG A 10 -53.43 -2.83 25.76
C ARG A 10 -54.67 -2.21 25.01
N ILE A 11 -55.27 -2.68 23.89
CA ILE A 11 -55.08 -3.81 22.96
C ILE A 11 -55.72 -3.51 21.55
N ALA A 12 -55.33 -4.24 20.50
CA ALA A 12 -55.96 -4.53 19.18
C ALA A 12 -57.02 -3.62 18.48
N ARG A 13 -56.82 -3.41 17.16
CA ARG A 13 -57.72 -3.95 16.10
C ARG A 13 -57.02 -4.06 14.74
N SER A 14 -57.59 -4.86 13.84
CA SER A 14 -56.97 -5.39 12.62
C SER A 14 -57.21 -4.56 11.35
N ARG A 15 -56.35 -4.75 10.34
CA ARG A 15 -56.77 -5.06 8.95
C ARG A 15 -55.62 -5.58 8.10
N SER A 16 -55.92 -6.63 7.34
CA SER A 16 -55.05 -7.25 6.33
C SER A 16 -55.23 -6.57 4.98
N LEU A 17 -54.18 -6.56 4.15
CA LEU A 17 -54.32 -6.40 2.70
C LEU A 17 -53.41 -7.42 2.00
N THR A 18 -54.02 -8.51 1.54
CA THR A 18 -53.41 -9.47 0.63
C THR A 18 -53.79 -9.05 -0.79
N TYR A 19 -52.83 -8.86 -1.70
CA TYR A 19 -53.16 -8.65 -3.12
C TYR A 19 -52.99 -9.96 -3.90
N ALA A 20 -54.00 -10.28 -4.70
CA ALA A 20 -54.13 -11.58 -5.35
C ALA A 20 -53.48 -11.64 -6.74
N ILE A 21 -53.22 -12.86 -7.16
CA ILE A 21 -52.72 -13.26 -8.48
C ILE A 21 -53.74 -12.89 -9.57
N SER A 22 -53.26 -12.43 -10.74
CA SER A 22 -54.02 -12.49 -11.99
C SER A 22 -53.16 -12.96 -13.14
N SER A 23 -53.47 -14.15 -13.64
CA SER A 23 -52.84 -14.81 -14.78
C SER A 23 -53.61 -14.54 -16.07
N THR A 24 -52.94 -14.06 -17.14
CA THR A 24 -53.41 -14.24 -18.53
C THR A 24 -52.26 -14.17 -19.53
N LEU A 25 -51.86 -15.32 -20.08
CA LEU A 25 -51.11 -15.43 -21.33
C LEU A 25 -52.07 -15.96 -22.41
N PRO A 26 -52.30 -15.25 -23.52
CA PRO A 26 -52.95 -15.83 -24.69
C PRO A 26 -51.92 -16.58 -25.54
N GLN A 27 -52.10 -17.89 -25.70
CA GLN A 27 -51.48 -18.62 -26.81
C GLN A 27 -52.13 -18.17 -28.13
N VAL A 28 -51.32 -17.88 -29.14
CA VAL A 28 -51.78 -17.90 -30.54
C VAL A 28 -50.81 -18.77 -31.33
N SER A 29 -51.33 -19.87 -31.86
CA SER A 29 -50.60 -20.77 -32.75
C SER A 29 -51.33 -20.91 -34.08
N LYS A 30 -50.58 -21.24 -35.14
CA LYS A 30 -51.01 -21.48 -36.53
C LYS A 30 -51.44 -20.25 -37.33
N LEU A 31 -50.69 -19.96 -38.39
CA LEU A 31 -51.20 -20.22 -39.74
C LEU A 31 -50.05 -20.59 -40.71
N LEU A 32 -50.35 -21.42 -41.70
CA LEU A 32 -49.41 -21.90 -42.71
C LEU A 32 -49.39 -21.01 -43.95
N LYS A 33 -48.24 -20.93 -44.64
CA LYS A 33 -48.05 -21.49 -46.00
C LYS A 33 -46.68 -21.13 -46.58
N ALA A 34 -46.00 -22.11 -47.17
CA ALA A 34 -44.86 -21.91 -48.06
C ALA A 34 -45.26 -22.25 -49.51
N PRO A 35 -44.71 -21.59 -50.53
CA PRO A 35 -44.62 -22.10 -51.89
C PRO A 35 -43.24 -22.73 -52.19
N ASN A 36 -43.22 -23.64 -53.16
CA ASN A 36 -42.09 -24.51 -53.49
C ASN A 36 -40.90 -23.80 -54.16
N GLY A 37 -39.71 -24.38 -54.01
CA GLY A 37 -38.75 -24.47 -55.11
C GLY A 37 -37.30 -24.08 -54.82
N MET A 38 -36.49 -25.02 -54.31
CA MET A 38 -35.11 -25.32 -54.76
C MET A 38 -34.48 -26.42 -53.91
N SER A 39 -33.79 -27.37 -54.56
CA SER A 39 -33.05 -28.45 -53.89
C SER A 39 -31.76 -27.89 -53.24
N PRO A 40 -31.33 -28.40 -52.07
CA PRO A 40 -30.22 -27.80 -51.33
C PRO A 40 -28.86 -28.21 -51.90
N PRO A 41 -27.85 -27.30 -51.91
CA PRO A 41 -26.47 -27.69 -52.04
C PRO A 41 -26.01 -28.38 -50.75
N THR A 42 -25.41 -29.57 -50.87
CA THR A 42 -24.86 -30.31 -49.74
C THR A 42 -23.55 -29.66 -49.27
N GLN A 43 -23.61 -28.86 -48.21
CA GLN A 43 -22.45 -28.54 -47.37
C GLN A 43 -22.75 -28.91 -45.91
N SER A 44 -21.84 -29.68 -45.31
CA SER A 44 -21.94 -30.15 -43.94
C SER A 44 -21.98 -28.97 -42.95
N TRP A 45 -23.05 -28.86 -42.18
CA TRP A 45 -23.17 -27.96 -41.03
C TRP A 45 -23.02 -28.75 -39.71
N ALA A 46 -21.95 -29.54 -39.61
CA ALA A 46 -21.68 -30.37 -38.42
C ALA A 46 -20.83 -29.67 -37.34
N ASP A 47 -20.14 -28.57 -37.64
CA ASP A 47 -19.14 -27.94 -36.75
C ASP A 47 -19.50 -26.52 -36.25
N ALA A 48 -20.79 -26.16 -36.25
CA ALA A 48 -21.28 -24.84 -35.82
C ALA A 48 -22.31 -24.93 -34.67
N GLY A 49 -22.06 -25.78 -33.67
CA GLY A 49 -23.11 -26.18 -32.71
C GLY A 49 -22.70 -26.48 -31.26
N ALA A 50 -21.50 -26.12 -30.80
CA ALA A 50 -21.10 -26.39 -29.41
C ALA A 50 -20.15 -25.33 -28.81
N ARG A 51 -20.50 -24.04 -28.90
CA ARG A 51 -19.96 -23.06 -27.92
C ARG A 51 -20.61 -23.33 -26.57
N ALA A 52 -19.97 -24.19 -25.78
CA ALA A 52 -20.29 -24.32 -24.37
C ALA A 52 -20.28 -22.92 -23.75
N PHE A 53 -21.39 -22.51 -23.14
CA PHE A 53 -21.42 -21.32 -22.29
C PHE A 53 -20.48 -21.58 -21.13
N SER A 54 -19.24 -21.09 -21.26
CA SER A 54 -18.26 -21.18 -20.20
C SER A 54 -18.78 -20.39 -19.01
N SER A 55 -19.17 -21.09 -17.96
CA SER A 55 -19.53 -20.53 -16.66
C SER A 55 -18.30 -20.00 -15.91
N LYS A 56 -17.35 -19.38 -16.62
CA LYS A 56 -16.28 -18.58 -16.02
C LYS A 56 -16.95 -17.47 -15.23
N SER A 57 -16.84 -17.55 -13.91
CA SER A 57 -17.32 -16.51 -13.02
C SER A 57 -16.59 -15.21 -13.34
N ALA A 58 -17.33 -14.11 -13.37
CA ALA A 58 -16.76 -12.76 -13.55
C ALA A 58 -15.81 -12.33 -12.40
N SER A 59 -15.57 -13.19 -11.41
CA SER A 59 -14.59 -13.03 -10.34
C SER A 59 -13.15 -13.34 -10.76
N ALA A 60 -12.93 -14.03 -11.88
CA ALA A 60 -11.61 -14.57 -12.22
C ALA A 60 -10.59 -13.50 -12.69
N ASP A 61 -11.02 -12.26 -12.95
CA ASP A 61 -10.21 -11.20 -13.58
C ASP A 61 -9.98 -9.99 -12.66
N VAL A 62 -10.33 -10.09 -11.37
CA VAL A 62 -10.21 -9.02 -10.37
C VAL A 62 -9.15 -9.38 -9.33
N ILE A 63 -8.15 -8.52 -9.16
CA ILE A 63 -7.14 -8.64 -8.10
C ILE A 63 -7.54 -7.83 -6.86
N GLY A 64 -7.22 -8.37 -5.67
CA GLY A 64 -7.20 -7.58 -4.44
C GLY A 64 -5.77 -7.09 -4.21
N VAL A 65 -5.59 -5.77 -4.10
CA VAL A 65 -4.28 -5.16 -3.84
C VAL A 65 -4.33 -4.40 -2.53
N ASP A 66 -3.49 -4.81 -1.60
CA ASP A 66 -3.12 -4.00 -0.46
C ASP A 66 -1.98 -3.06 -0.86
N LEU A 67 -2.26 -1.75 -0.89
CA LEU A 67 -1.27 -0.71 -1.20
C LEU A 67 -0.83 -0.05 0.11
N GLY A 68 0.02 -0.72 0.88
CA GLY A 68 0.51 -0.22 2.17
C GLY A 68 1.63 0.83 2.06
N THR A 69 1.89 1.56 3.15
CA THR A 69 2.92 2.63 3.20
C THR A 69 4.34 2.08 3.00
N THR A 70 4.67 0.97 3.64
CA THR A 70 6.02 0.36 3.60
C THR A 70 6.09 -0.86 2.68
N ASN A 71 5.02 -1.67 2.63
CA ASN A 71 4.92 -2.86 1.80
C ASN A 71 3.53 -2.92 1.17
N SER A 72 3.44 -3.52 -0.01
CA SER A 72 2.21 -3.84 -0.71
C SER A 72 2.09 -5.35 -0.92
N CYS A 73 0.85 -5.84 -1.05
CA CYS A 73 0.52 -7.25 -1.18
C CYS A 73 -0.56 -7.42 -2.27
N VAL A 74 -0.51 -8.52 -3.02
CA VAL A 74 -1.52 -8.84 -4.05
C VAL A 74 -2.07 -10.24 -3.86
N ALA A 75 -3.40 -10.36 -3.98
CA ALA A 75 -4.13 -11.60 -3.85
C ALA A 75 -5.15 -11.78 -4.97
N VAL A 76 -5.45 -13.04 -5.27
CA VAL A 76 -6.49 -13.48 -6.22
C VAL A 76 -7.46 -14.45 -5.56
N MET A 77 -8.62 -14.64 -6.17
CA MET A 77 -9.53 -15.73 -5.81
C MET A 77 -9.20 -16.98 -6.62
N ASP A 78 -8.69 -18.00 -5.93
CA ASP A 78 -8.51 -19.36 -6.47
C ASP A 78 -9.79 -20.16 -6.20
N GLY A 79 -10.72 -20.11 -7.17
CA GLY A 79 -12.09 -20.60 -7.01
C GLY A 79 -12.86 -19.81 -5.94
N LYS A 80 -13.00 -20.40 -4.74
CA LYS A 80 -13.65 -19.78 -3.57
C LYS A 80 -12.66 -19.32 -2.50
N SER A 81 -11.38 -19.62 -2.64
CA SER A 81 -10.36 -19.36 -1.61
C SER A 81 -9.48 -18.17 -2.02
N PRO A 82 -9.24 -17.19 -1.13
CA PRO A 82 -8.27 -16.14 -1.41
C PRO A 82 -6.85 -16.70 -1.34
N LYS A 83 -5.98 -16.26 -2.24
CA LYS A 83 -4.56 -16.65 -2.27
C LYS A 83 -3.68 -15.43 -2.53
N VAL A 84 -2.79 -15.14 -1.59
CA VAL A 84 -1.69 -14.18 -1.77
C VAL A 84 -0.67 -14.77 -2.73
N ILE A 85 -0.20 -13.95 -3.68
CA ILE A 85 0.76 -14.33 -4.72
C ILE A 85 2.17 -13.87 -4.32
N GLU A 86 3.18 -14.65 -4.71
CA GLU A 86 4.59 -14.27 -4.57
C GLU A 86 5.04 -13.44 -5.77
N ASN A 87 5.79 -12.36 -5.51
CA ASN A 87 6.42 -11.55 -6.56
C ASN A 87 7.56 -12.30 -7.27
N ALA A 88 8.10 -11.69 -8.32
CA ALA A 88 9.25 -12.24 -9.07
C ALA A 88 10.51 -12.45 -8.20
N GLU A 89 10.57 -11.83 -7.03
CA GLU A 89 11.64 -11.95 -6.06
C GLU A 89 11.37 -13.05 -4.99
N GLY A 90 10.30 -13.83 -5.13
CA GLY A 90 9.93 -14.95 -4.23
C GLY A 90 9.30 -14.52 -2.90
N ALA A 91 8.86 -13.27 -2.77
CA ALA A 91 8.28 -12.72 -1.55
C ALA A 91 6.78 -12.46 -1.70
N ARG A 92 6.00 -12.78 -0.66
CA ARG A 92 4.54 -12.56 -0.59
C ARG A 92 4.13 -11.10 -0.38
N THR A 93 5.11 -10.22 -0.16
CA THR A 93 4.93 -8.76 -0.09
C THR A 93 6.06 -8.09 -0.86
N THR A 94 5.79 -6.88 -1.34
CA THR A 94 6.74 -6.07 -2.12
C THR A 94 6.90 -4.72 -1.44
N PRO A 95 8.12 -4.25 -1.16
CA PRO A 95 8.32 -2.92 -0.58
C PRO A 95 7.65 -1.83 -1.44
N SER A 96 6.94 -0.90 -0.81
CA SER A 96 6.30 0.26 -1.47
C SER A 96 7.35 1.34 -1.76
N ILE A 97 8.40 0.95 -2.47
CA ILE A 97 9.60 1.74 -2.73
C ILE A 97 9.84 1.80 -4.23
N VAL A 98 10.08 3.01 -4.74
CA VAL A 98 10.31 3.30 -6.16
C VAL A 98 11.61 4.10 -6.31
N ALA A 99 12.42 3.76 -7.30
CA ALA A 99 13.64 4.50 -7.63
C ALA A 99 13.90 4.45 -9.14
N PHE A 100 14.76 5.33 -9.64
CA PHE A 100 15.44 5.12 -10.92
C PHE A 100 16.90 4.76 -10.67
N ASN A 101 17.42 3.76 -11.38
CA ASN A 101 18.85 3.47 -11.35
C ASN A 101 19.65 4.48 -12.22
N GLN A 102 20.98 4.36 -12.20
CA GLN A 102 21.89 5.24 -12.95
C GLN A 102 21.71 5.20 -14.48
N LYS A 103 21.01 4.18 -15.03
CA LYS A 103 20.68 4.06 -16.45
C LYS A 103 19.32 4.66 -16.80
N GLY A 104 18.57 5.17 -15.82
CA GLY A 104 17.20 5.64 -15.98
C GLY A 104 16.14 4.53 -16.01
N GLU A 105 16.49 3.30 -15.61
CA GLU A 105 15.53 2.19 -15.52
C GLU A 105 14.73 2.29 -14.21
N LEU A 106 13.39 2.17 -14.31
CA LEU A 106 12.49 2.20 -13.15
C LEU A 106 12.66 0.93 -12.32
N LEU A 107 12.94 1.11 -11.02
CA LEU A 107 12.99 0.06 -10.02
C LEU A 107 11.79 0.19 -9.07
N VAL A 108 11.14 -0.93 -8.77
CA VAL A 108 10.04 -1.01 -7.80
C VAL A 108 10.26 -2.19 -6.88
N GLY A 109 10.04 -2.03 -5.58
CA GLY A 109 10.16 -3.10 -4.59
C GLY A 109 11.59 -3.38 -4.14
N SER A 110 11.92 -4.67 -4.00
CA SER A 110 13.23 -5.12 -3.49
C SER A 110 14.44 -4.56 -4.26
N PRO A 111 14.43 -4.45 -5.61
CA PRO A 111 15.50 -3.78 -6.35
C PRO A 111 15.70 -2.31 -5.94
N ALA A 112 14.61 -1.53 -5.78
CA ALA A 112 14.68 -0.14 -5.35
C ALA A 112 15.19 -0.03 -3.91
N LYS A 113 14.69 -0.89 -3.00
CA LYS A 113 15.13 -0.96 -1.59
C LYS A 113 16.63 -1.21 -1.45
N ARG A 114 17.22 -2.11 -2.25
CA ARG A 114 18.65 -2.46 -2.18
C ARG A 114 19.58 -1.29 -2.47
N GLN A 115 19.20 -0.36 -3.34
CA GLN A 115 20.00 0.81 -3.69
C GLN A 115 19.64 2.10 -2.92
N ALA A 116 18.68 2.04 -1.98
CA ALA A 116 18.26 3.20 -1.18
C ALA A 116 19.41 3.83 -0.38
N VAL A 117 20.38 3.04 0.08
CA VAL A 117 21.54 3.51 0.86
C VAL A 117 22.53 4.31 0.00
N THR A 118 22.62 4.04 -1.30
CA THR A 118 23.57 4.69 -2.23
C THR A 118 22.92 5.69 -3.19
N ASN A 119 21.59 5.65 -3.35
CA ASN A 119 20.80 6.61 -4.13
C ASN A 119 19.60 7.20 -3.35
N PRO A 120 19.80 7.69 -2.12
CA PRO A 120 18.73 8.02 -1.17
C PRO A 120 17.83 9.17 -1.60
N THR A 121 18.35 10.19 -2.28
CA THR A 121 17.58 11.36 -2.74
C THR A 121 16.67 11.04 -3.93
N ASN A 122 16.93 9.93 -4.65
CA ASN A 122 16.13 9.44 -5.78
C ASN A 122 15.51 8.06 -5.48
N THR A 123 15.32 7.74 -4.19
CA THR A 123 14.63 6.53 -3.75
C THR A 123 13.44 6.92 -2.88
N LEU A 124 12.25 6.80 -3.46
CA LEU A 124 10.99 7.22 -2.88
C LEU A 124 10.36 6.07 -2.10
N PHE A 125 10.05 6.31 -0.84
CA PHE A 125 9.35 5.42 0.09
C PHE A 125 8.41 6.27 0.97
N GLY A 126 7.50 5.66 1.73
CA GLY A 126 6.58 6.41 2.61
C GLY A 126 5.53 7.26 1.88
N THR A 127 5.58 7.37 0.55
CA THR A 127 4.77 8.30 -0.26
C THR A 127 3.24 8.17 -0.11
N LYS A 128 2.72 7.06 0.44
CA LYS A 128 1.31 6.94 0.86
C LYS A 128 0.95 7.97 1.96
N ARG A 129 1.91 8.42 2.77
CA ARG A 129 1.74 9.54 3.73
C ARG A 129 1.46 10.86 3.04
N LEU A 130 1.84 11.03 1.76
CA LEU A 130 1.66 12.27 0.98
C LEU A 130 0.46 12.22 0.02
N ILE A 131 -0.10 11.04 -0.24
CA ILE A 131 -1.17 10.89 -1.25
C ILE A 131 -2.41 11.68 -0.85
N GLY A 132 -2.93 12.51 -1.76
CA GLY A 132 -4.07 13.39 -1.52
C GLY A 132 -3.82 14.54 -0.52
N ARG A 133 -2.57 14.87 -0.18
CA ARG A 133 -2.23 15.99 0.72
C ARG A 133 -1.81 17.25 -0.02
N ARG A 134 -2.04 18.38 0.65
CA ARG A 134 -1.55 19.71 0.25
C ARG A 134 -0.10 19.89 0.69
N PHE A 135 0.70 20.65 -0.06
CA PHE A 135 2.08 20.91 0.34
C PHE A 135 2.19 21.63 1.69
N ASP A 136 1.23 22.53 1.98
CA ASP A 136 1.13 23.31 3.21
C ASP A 136 0.42 22.58 4.36
N ASP A 137 0.07 21.30 4.20
CA ASP A 137 -0.48 20.46 5.28
C ASP A 137 0.56 20.26 6.41
N PRO A 138 0.21 20.41 7.70
CA PRO A 138 1.17 20.24 8.80
C PRO A 138 1.85 18.86 8.85
N GLN A 139 1.14 17.80 8.46
CA GLN A 139 1.72 16.46 8.41
C GLN A 139 2.70 16.32 7.24
N THR A 140 2.40 16.92 6.07
CA THR A 140 3.38 17.06 4.98
C THR A 140 4.60 17.89 5.41
N GLN A 141 4.43 19.01 6.10
CA GLN A 141 5.55 19.82 6.60
C GLN A 141 6.43 19.07 7.61
N LYS A 142 5.86 18.15 8.42
CA LYS A 142 6.65 17.20 9.23
C LYS A 142 7.40 16.22 8.33
N GLU A 143 6.76 15.61 7.34
CA GLU A 143 7.38 14.67 6.39
C GLU A 143 8.62 15.24 5.70
N LEU A 144 8.58 16.52 5.29
CA LEU A 144 9.72 17.25 4.69
C LEU A 144 11.02 17.17 5.51
N THR A 145 10.93 16.99 6.83
CA THR A 145 12.10 16.92 7.74
C THR A 145 12.60 15.50 7.98
N MET A 146 11.78 14.48 7.67
CA MET A 146 12.03 13.08 7.95
C MET A 146 12.63 12.32 6.75
N VAL A 147 12.21 12.66 5.53
CA VAL A 147 12.61 11.93 4.31
C VAL A 147 13.86 12.53 3.62
N PRO A 148 14.69 11.70 2.95
CA PRO A 148 15.91 12.17 2.26
C PRO A 148 15.66 12.69 0.83
N TYR A 149 14.50 12.41 0.25
CA TYR A 149 14.10 12.89 -1.08
C TYR A 149 13.36 14.22 -0.98
N LYS A 150 13.29 14.98 -2.07
CA LYS A 150 12.60 16.28 -2.05
C LYS A 150 11.08 16.10 -2.16
N ILE A 151 10.35 16.75 -1.26
CA ILE A 151 8.92 17.03 -1.41
C ILE A 151 8.78 18.46 -1.93
N VAL A 152 7.94 18.67 -2.94
CA VAL A 152 7.80 19.93 -3.68
C VAL A 152 6.33 20.35 -3.82
N LYS A 153 6.07 21.67 -3.91
CA LYS A 153 4.73 22.21 -4.13
C LYS A 153 4.38 22.12 -5.61
N ALA A 154 3.36 21.32 -5.94
CA ALA A 154 2.84 21.22 -7.30
C ALA A 154 2.13 22.52 -7.74
N PRO A 155 1.89 22.76 -9.05
CA PRO A 155 1.19 23.94 -9.53
C PRO A 155 -0.23 24.11 -8.98
N ASN A 156 -0.93 23.02 -8.67
CA ASN A 156 -2.24 23.05 -8.00
C ASN A 156 -2.14 23.24 -6.47
N GLY A 157 -0.93 23.17 -5.91
CA GLY A 157 -0.59 23.29 -4.48
C GLY A 157 -0.52 21.97 -3.71
N ASP A 158 -0.66 20.81 -4.36
CA ASP A 158 -0.51 19.50 -3.72
C ASP A 158 0.95 19.18 -3.37
N ALA A 159 1.14 18.23 -2.46
CA ALA A 159 2.45 17.68 -2.12
C ALA A 159 2.89 16.67 -3.19
N TRP A 160 3.89 17.03 -3.99
CA TRP A 160 4.52 16.14 -4.98
C TRP A 160 5.95 15.80 -4.53
N VAL A 161 6.58 14.84 -5.21
CA VAL A 161 7.97 14.43 -4.94
C VAL A 161 8.84 14.62 -6.17
N GLU A 162 10.12 14.96 -5.99
CA GLU A 162 11.08 15.11 -7.08
C GLU A 162 12.08 13.94 -7.07
N MET A 163 12.32 13.34 -8.23
CA MET A 163 13.28 12.26 -8.45
C MET A 163 13.92 12.45 -9.84
N ASN A 164 15.25 12.42 -9.92
CA ASN A 164 16.02 12.72 -11.13
C ASN A 164 15.62 14.06 -11.82
N GLY A 165 15.27 15.08 -11.04
CA GLY A 165 14.85 16.38 -11.54
C GLY A 165 13.46 16.42 -12.19
N GLN A 166 12.71 15.31 -12.17
CA GLN A 166 11.31 15.26 -12.58
C GLN A 166 10.40 15.21 -11.35
N GLN A 167 9.26 15.90 -11.43
CA GLN A 167 8.26 15.90 -10.36
C GLN A 167 7.17 14.87 -10.64
N TYR A 168 6.78 14.13 -9.60
CA TYR A 168 5.75 13.11 -9.65
C TYR A 168 4.72 13.37 -8.55
N SER A 169 3.44 13.23 -8.89
CA SER A 169 2.39 13.11 -7.88
C SER A 169 2.55 11.80 -7.08
N PRO A 170 2.16 11.77 -5.79
CA PRO A 170 2.16 10.51 -5.03
C PRO A 170 1.26 9.44 -5.67
N SER A 171 0.23 9.84 -6.41
CA SER A 171 -0.59 8.92 -7.22
C SER A 171 0.19 8.24 -8.35
N GLN A 172 1.14 8.92 -9.00
CA GLN A 172 2.04 8.27 -9.97
C GLN A 172 3.01 7.30 -9.30
N ILE A 173 3.53 7.64 -8.10
CA ILE A 173 4.41 6.73 -7.35
C ILE A 173 3.63 5.48 -6.89
N GLY A 174 2.42 5.67 -6.35
CA GLY A 174 1.50 4.57 -6.06
C GLY A 174 1.16 3.75 -7.30
N ALA A 175 1.01 4.37 -8.47
CA ALA A 175 0.76 3.67 -9.73
C ALA A 175 1.92 2.75 -10.13
N PHE A 176 3.18 3.17 -9.95
CA PHE A 176 4.33 2.29 -10.21
C PHE A 176 4.33 1.04 -9.31
N VAL A 177 3.95 1.19 -8.04
CA VAL A 177 3.78 0.05 -7.12
C VAL A 177 2.60 -0.84 -7.55
N LEU A 178 1.46 -0.26 -7.90
CA LEU A 178 0.28 -0.99 -8.39
C LEU A 178 0.54 -1.71 -9.72
N THR A 179 1.37 -1.16 -10.61
CA THR A 179 1.80 -1.84 -11.84
C THR A 179 2.61 -3.10 -11.51
N LYS A 180 3.56 -3.04 -10.57
CA LYS A 180 4.28 -4.24 -10.11
C LYS A 180 3.34 -5.29 -9.47
N MET A 181 2.26 -4.86 -8.79
CA MET A 181 1.24 -5.77 -8.24
C MET A 181 0.40 -6.43 -9.35
N LYS A 182 0.03 -5.65 -10.37
CA LYS A 182 -0.63 -6.15 -11.58
C LYS A 182 0.26 -7.16 -12.32
N GLU A 183 1.50 -6.81 -12.64
CA GLU A 183 2.48 -7.71 -13.30
C GLU A 183 2.65 -9.03 -12.54
N THR A 184 2.74 -8.96 -11.21
CA THR A 184 2.82 -10.14 -10.33
C THR A 184 1.59 -11.06 -10.49
N ALA A 185 0.39 -10.48 -10.54
CA ALA A 185 -0.84 -11.24 -10.76
C ALA A 185 -0.97 -11.75 -12.20
N GLU A 186 -0.55 -10.97 -13.21
CA GLU A 186 -0.58 -11.37 -14.62
C GLU A 186 0.36 -12.56 -14.88
N ALA A 187 1.56 -12.54 -14.29
CA ALA A 187 2.52 -13.65 -14.34
C ALA A 187 1.99 -14.93 -13.67
N TYR A 188 1.31 -14.80 -12.52
CA TYR A 188 0.71 -15.95 -11.83
C TYR A 188 -0.52 -16.52 -12.57
N LEU A 189 -1.36 -15.66 -13.14
CA LEU A 189 -2.60 -16.06 -13.82
C LEU A 189 -2.41 -16.46 -15.29
N GLY A 190 -1.26 -16.15 -15.89
CA GLY A 190 -0.97 -16.42 -17.31
C GLY A 190 -1.83 -15.61 -18.30
N LYS A 191 -2.33 -14.45 -17.86
CA LYS A 191 -3.24 -13.57 -18.64
C LYS A 191 -3.18 -12.13 -18.12
N SER A 192 -3.61 -11.17 -18.94
CA SER A 192 -3.73 -9.77 -18.53
C SER A 192 -4.80 -9.55 -17.45
N VAL A 193 -4.56 -8.56 -16.59
CA VAL A 193 -5.43 -8.12 -15.50
C VAL A 193 -5.74 -6.65 -15.67
N SER A 194 -7.03 -6.30 -15.69
CA SER A 194 -7.49 -4.92 -15.90
C SER A 194 -8.38 -4.38 -14.79
N LYS A 195 -8.68 -5.17 -13.75
CA LYS A 195 -9.62 -4.78 -12.68
C LYS A 195 -9.04 -5.05 -11.30
N ALA A 196 -9.26 -4.12 -10.37
CA ALA A 196 -8.75 -4.24 -9.01
C ALA A 196 -9.74 -3.72 -7.96
N VAL A 197 -9.62 -4.30 -6.76
CA VAL A 197 -10.05 -3.70 -5.49
C VAL A 197 -8.78 -3.27 -4.76
N ILE A 198 -8.72 -2.01 -4.32
CA ILE A 198 -7.52 -1.42 -3.69
C ILE A 198 -7.86 -0.99 -2.26
N THR A 199 -6.96 -1.27 -1.32
CA THR A 199 -7.09 -0.87 0.09
C THR A 199 -6.76 0.61 0.33
N VAL A 200 -7.36 1.19 1.37
CA VAL A 200 -6.96 2.45 2.00
C VAL A 200 -7.21 2.38 3.51
N PRO A 201 -6.52 3.19 4.34
CA PRO A 201 -6.85 3.34 5.75
C PRO A 201 -8.32 3.74 5.94
N ALA A 202 -8.95 3.30 7.03
CA ALA A 202 -10.32 3.67 7.33
C ALA A 202 -10.46 5.19 7.50
N TYR A 203 -9.48 5.81 8.15
CA TYR A 203 -9.47 7.26 8.40
C TYR A 203 -9.00 8.13 7.20
N PHE A 204 -8.78 7.56 6.01
CA PHE A 204 -8.51 8.34 4.80
C PHE A 204 -9.71 9.22 4.41
N ASN A 205 -9.46 10.49 4.10
CA ASN A 205 -10.45 11.44 3.60
C ASN A 205 -10.71 11.28 2.08
N ASP A 206 -11.70 12.01 1.56
CA ASP A 206 -12.12 11.92 0.16
C ASP A 206 -11.01 12.22 -0.86
N ALA A 207 -10.13 13.20 -0.59
CA ALA A 207 -9.02 13.54 -1.47
C ALA A 207 -7.98 12.41 -1.52
N GLN A 208 -7.67 11.79 -0.38
CA GLN A 208 -6.77 10.65 -0.29
C GLN A 208 -7.35 9.41 -0.98
N ARG A 209 -8.64 9.13 -0.77
CA ARG A 209 -9.38 8.03 -1.44
C ARG A 209 -9.41 8.22 -2.96
N GLN A 210 -9.66 9.43 -3.42
CA GLN A 210 -9.68 9.76 -4.85
C GLN A 210 -8.27 9.65 -5.46
N ALA A 211 -7.25 10.17 -4.79
CA ALA A 211 -5.86 10.09 -5.24
C ALA A 211 -5.33 8.62 -5.31
N THR A 212 -5.73 7.73 -4.40
CA THR A 212 -5.45 6.29 -4.51
C THR A 212 -6.22 5.63 -5.68
N LYS A 213 -7.47 6.03 -5.91
CA LYS A 213 -8.25 5.57 -7.07
C LYS A 213 -7.60 6.01 -8.39
N ASP A 214 -7.03 7.20 -8.44
CA ASP A 214 -6.27 7.71 -9.58
C ASP A 214 -4.94 6.97 -9.79
N ALA A 215 -4.25 6.58 -8.71
CA ALA A 215 -3.08 5.69 -8.82
C ALA A 215 -3.42 4.38 -9.54
N GLY A 216 -4.56 3.76 -9.21
CA GLY A 216 -5.04 2.57 -9.91
C GLY A 216 -5.35 2.80 -11.39
N ARG A 217 -6.00 3.93 -11.72
CA ARG A 217 -6.24 4.31 -13.13
C ARG A 217 -4.95 4.49 -13.91
N ILE A 218 -3.95 5.15 -13.34
CA ILE A 218 -2.64 5.38 -13.95
C ILE A 218 -1.89 4.04 -14.17
N ALA A 219 -2.05 3.07 -13.27
CA ALA A 219 -1.52 1.71 -13.42
C ALA A 219 -2.29 0.85 -14.46
N GLY A 220 -3.29 1.40 -15.15
CA GLY A 220 -4.12 0.68 -16.10
C GLY A 220 -5.02 -0.37 -15.43
N LEU A 221 -5.58 -0.04 -14.27
CA LEU A 221 -6.58 -0.82 -13.53
C LEU A 221 -7.90 -0.05 -13.41
N GLU A 222 -9.00 -0.71 -13.79
CA GLU A 222 -10.35 -0.32 -13.42
C GLU A 222 -10.54 -0.60 -11.92
N VAL A 223 -10.50 0.46 -11.11
CA VAL A 223 -10.70 0.37 -9.66
C VAL A 223 -12.19 0.21 -9.35
N LEU A 224 -12.63 -1.05 -9.23
CA LEU A 224 -14.01 -1.44 -8.96
C LEU A 224 -14.49 -0.98 -7.58
N ARG A 225 -13.59 -1.00 -6.59
CA ARG A 225 -13.86 -0.58 -5.21
C ARG A 225 -12.59 -0.12 -4.53
N ILE A 226 -12.70 0.96 -3.76
CA ILE A 226 -11.77 1.29 -2.68
C ILE A 226 -12.38 0.69 -1.40
N ILE A 227 -11.60 -0.10 -0.66
CA ILE A 227 -12.05 -0.75 0.59
C ILE A 227 -11.17 -0.30 1.76
N ASN A 228 -11.77 -0.15 2.94
CA ASN A 228 -11.02 0.17 4.16
C ASN A 228 -10.20 -1.04 4.60
N GLU A 229 -8.93 -0.84 4.95
CA GLU A 229 -7.98 -1.83 5.46
C GLU A 229 -8.57 -2.70 6.59
N PRO A 230 -9.12 -2.14 7.68
CA PRO A 230 -9.73 -2.95 8.74
C PRO A 230 -10.99 -3.71 8.30
N THR A 231 -11.74 -3.22 7.30
CA THR A 231 -12.87 -3.95 6.72
C THR A 231 -12.40 -5.12 5.85
N ALA A 232 -11.31 -4.97 5.11
CA ALA A 232 -10.68 -6.05 4.34
C ALA A 232 -10.12 -7.14 5.26
N ALA A 233 -9.46 -6.75 6.37
CA ALA A 233 -9.02 -7.67 7.40
C ALA A 233 -10.19 -8.42 8.06
N ALA A 234 -11.28 -7.72 8.42
CA ALA A 234 -12.49 -8.32 8.95
C ALA A 234 -13.13 -9.33 7.98
N LEU A 235 -13.21 -9.01 6.69
CA LEU A 235 -13.68 -9.94 5.66
C LEU A 235 -12.83 -11.22 5.62
N SER A 236 -11.50 -11.09 5.63
CA SER A 236 -10.58 -12.24 5.65
C SER A 236 -10.79 -13.13 6.88
N TYR A 237 -11.02 -12.53 8.06
CA TYR A 237 -11.37 -13.26 9.29
C TYR A 237 -12.74 -13.96 9.18
N GLY A 238 -13.75 -13.23 8.73
CA GLY A 238 -15.16 -13.66 8.73
C GLY A 238 -15.52 -14.70 7.66
N MET A 239 -14.65 -14.95 6.66
CA MET A 239 -14.84 -16.04 5.68
C MET A 239 -15.02 -17.43 6.33
N ASN A 240 -14.62 -17.61 7.59
CA ASN A 240 -14.80 -18.84 8.37
C ASN A 240 -16.10 -18.87 9.20
N ASN A 241 -17.14 -18.11 8.82
CA ASN A 241 -18.47 -18.07 9.44
C ASN A 241 -18.48 -17.75 10.95
N LYS A 242 -17.59 -16.87 11.40
CA LYS A 242 -17.58 -16.37 12.79
C LYS A 242 -18.40 -15.10 12.91
N GLU A 243 -19.49 -15.18 13.67
CA GLU A 243 -20.29 -14.02 14.06
C GLU A 243 -19.76 -13.38 15.35
N GLY A 244 -20.17 -12.13 15.60
CA GLY A 244 -19.91 -11.40 16.84
C GLY A 244 -19.31 -10.01 16.63
N LEU A 245 -19.05 -9.34 17.75
CA LEU A 245 -18.42 -8.02 17.79
C LEU A 245 -16.89 -8.19 17.85
N ILE A 246 -16.17 -7.59 16.90
CA ILE A 246 -14.71 -7.61 16.81
C ILE A 246 -14.13 -6.20 16.84
N ALA A 247 -12.89 -6.10 17.32
CA ALA A 247 -12.04 -4.93 17.12
C ALA A 247 -10.92 -5.31 16.16
N VAL A 248 -10.71 -4.50 15.12
CA VAL A 248 -9.54 -4.57 14.25
C VAL A 248 -8.64 -3.41 14.61
N PHE A 249 -7.43 -3.72 15.05
CA PHE A 249 -6.36 -2.79 15.39
C PHE A 249 -5.28 -2.93 14.32
N ASP A 250 -5.12 -1.92 13.48
CA ASP A 250 -4.20 -1.91 12.35
C ASP A 250 -3.16 -0.82 12.56
N LEU A 251 -1.92 -1.21 12.81
CA LEU A 251 -0.79 -0.29 13.03
C LEU A 251 0.28 -0.61 11.98
N GLY A 252 0.23 0.13 10.88
CA GLY A 252 1.09 -0.05 9.72
C GLY A 252 2.37 0.79 9.78
N GLY A 253 2.98 0.96 8.60
CA GLY A 253 4.22 1.72 8.44
C GLY A 253 4.12 3.23 8.70
N GLY A 254 2.95 3.83 8.45
CA GLY A 254 2.72 5.26 8.67
C GLY A 254 1.25 5.63 8.88
N THR A 255 0.40 4.64 9.17
CA THR A 255 -1.05 4.79 9.38
C THR A 255 -1.49 3.86 10.51
N PHE A 256 -2.40 4.36 11.35
CA PHE A 256 -2.98 3.65 12.48
C PHE A 256 -4.51 3.76 12.42
N ASP A 257 -5.22 2.64 12.41
CA ASP A 257 -6.68 2.57 12.47
C ASP A 257 -7.13 1.60 13.58
N VAL A 258 -8.20 1.97 14.28
CA VAL A 258 -8.98 1.06 15.12
C VAL A 258 -10.43 1.10 14.67
N SER A 259 -10.98 -0.06 14.31
CA SER A 259 -12.38 -0.19 13.92
C SER A 259 -13.09 -1.27 14.73
N ILE A 260 -14.29 -0.95 15.21
CA ILE A 260 -15.20 -1.91 15.84
C ILE A 260 -16.20 -2.35 14.77
N LEU A 261 -16.27 -3.65 14.51
CA LEU A 261 -17.18 -4.23 13.52
C LEU A 261 -18.07 -5.30 14.16
N GLU A 262 -19.34 -5.33 13.79
CA GLU A 262 -20.24 -6.44 14.08
C GLU A 262 -20.36 -7.33 12.84
N ILE A 263 -20.19 -8.64 13.02
CA ILE A 263 -20.40 -9.66 11.99
C ILE A 263 -21.67 -10.43 12.35
N SER A 264 -22.68 -10.36 11.49
CA SER A 264 -23.94 -11.12 11.66
C SER A 264 -24.49 -11.54 10.30
N ASN A 265 -24.84 -12.82 10.15
CA ASN A 265 -25.39 -13.42 8.93
C ASN A 265 -24.53 -13.16 7.67
N GLY A 266 -23.20 -13.07 7.82
CA GLY A 266 -22.26 -12.73 6.75
C GLY A 266 -22.25 -11.25 6.33
N VAL A 267 -23.02 -10.39 7.01
CA VAL A 267 -22.96 -8.93 6.90
C VAL A 267 -21.93 -8.38 7.88
N PHE A 268 -21.16 -7.40 7.42
CA PHE A 268 -20.12 -6.72 8.20
C PHE A 268 -20.54 -5.26 8.38
N GLU A 269 -20.85 -4.85 9.61
CA GLU A 269 -21.26 -3.48 9.93
C GLU A 269 -20.15 -2.79 10.75
N VAL A 270 -19.63 -1.67 10.27
CA VAL A 270 -18.68 -0.84 11.02
C VAL A 270 -19.46 0.01 12.03
N LYS A 271 -19.30 -0.29 13.32
CA LYS A 271 -19.97 0.43 14.42
C LYS A 271 -19.24 1.69 14.82
N ALA A 272 -17.91 1.66 14.78
CA ALA A 272 -17.05 2.81 15.05
C ALA A 272 -15.71 2.65 14.30
N THR A 273 -15.09 3.76 13.93
CA THR A 273 -13.73 3.82 13.40
C THR A 273 -13.05 5.08 13.91
N ASN A 274 -11.76 4.99 14.24
CA ASN A 274 -10.94 6.10 14.70
C ASN A 274 -9.46 5.77 14.41
N GLY A 275 -8.59 6.77 14.30
CA GLY A 275 -7.19 6.52 13.92
C GLY A 275 -6.36 7.78 13.70
N ASP A 276 -5.15 7.59 13.19
CA ASP A 276 -4.27 8.64 12.70
C ASP A 276 -3.63 8.20 11.37
N THR A 277 -3.80 9.02 10.33
CA THR A 277 -3.26 8.77 8.99
C THR A 277 -1.77 9.14 8.83
N PHE A 278 -1.10 9.43 9.94
CA PHE A 278 0.30 9.84 10.00
C PHE A 278 1.04 9.32 11.24
N LEU A 279 0.65 8.13 11.72
CA LEU A 279 1.28 7.43 12.84
C LEU A 279 1.57 5.98 12.44
N GLY A 280 2.83 5.55 12.52
CA GLY A 280 3.17 4.15 12.28
C GLY A 280 4.65 3.82 12.56
N GLY A 281 5.11 2.69 12.03
CA GLY A 281 6.49 2.20 12.21
C GLY A 281 7.59 3.22 11.86
N GLU A 282 7.40 4.07 10.85
CA GLU A 282 8.35 5.12 10.51
C GLU A 282 8.49 6.18 11.61
N ASP A 283 7.44 6.47 12.38
CA ASP A 283 7.54 7.35 13.55
C ASP A 283 8.29 6.67 14.70
N PHE A 284 8.26 5.33 14.77
CA PHE A 284 9.03 4.55 15.76
C PHE A 284 10.51 4.49 15.36
N ASP A 285 10.80 4.30 14.06
CA ASP A 285 12.16 4.35 13.50
C ASP A 285 12.80 5.72 13.76
N ASN A 286 12.04 6.82 13.56
CA ASN A 286 12.50 8.18 13.86
C ASN A 286 12.73 8.39 15.37
N ALA A 287 11.82 7.95 16.24
CA ALA A 287 11.99 8.07 17.68
C ALA A 287 13.22 7.28 18.20
N LEU A 288 13.49 6.10 17.64
CA LEU A 288 14.68 5.33 17.94
C LEU A 288 15.95 6.00 17.39
N LEU A 289 15.91 6.57 16.19
CA LEU A 289 17.00 7.34 15.61
C LEU A 289 17.34 8.55 16.50
N ASP A 290 16.35 9.35 16.88
CA ASP A 290 16.52 10.51 17.76
C ASP A 290 17.11 10.11 19.13
N TYR A 291 16.68 8.97 19.69
CA TYR A 291 17.25 8.41 20.91
C TYR A 291 18.74 8.06 20.74
N LEU A 292 19.09 7.25 19.72
CA LEU A 292 20.49 6.85 19.45
C LEU A 292 21.40 8.07 19.23
N VAL A 293 20.87 9.10 18.57
CA VAL A 293 21.52 10.39 18.33
C VAL A 293 21.72 11.17 19.62
N SER A 294 20.74 11.14 20.53
CA SER A 294 20.84 11.80 21.84
C SER A 294 21.88 11.14 22.76
N GLU A 295 21.95 9.80 22.78
CA GLU A 295 22.96 9.04 23.53
C GLU A 295 24.37 9.34 23.02
N PHE A 296 24.55 9.38 21.69
CA PHE A 296 25.84 9.68 21.07
C PHE A 296 26.30 11.13 21.37
N LYS A 297 25.37 12.10 21.41
CA LYS A 297 25.65 13.47 21.89
C LYS A 297 26.03 13.53 23.36
N SER A 298 25.47 12.66 24.19
CA SER A 298 25.54 12.78 25.65
C SER A 298 26.83 12.22 26.25
N ASN A 299 27.30 11.05 25.81
CA ASN A 299 28.21 10.25 26.64
C ASN A 299 29.68 10.37 26.19
N CYS A 300 30.00 9.98 24.95
CA CYS A 300 31.39 9.89 24.45
C CYS A 300 32.20 11.21 24.58
N LEU A 301 31.61 12.35 24.22
CA LEU A 301 32.27 13.66 24.35
C LEU A 301 32.54 14.05 25.82
N LYS A 302 31.60 13.74 26.73
CA LYS A 302 31.77 14.02 28.17
C LYS A 302 32.84 13.12 28.78
N ASP A 303 32.84 11.84 28.44
CA ASP A 303 33.81 10.85 28.94
C ASP A 303 35.24 11.21 28.51
N ALA A 304 35.41 11.72 27.29
CA ALA A 304 36.68 12.23 26.78
C ALA A 304 37.05 13.64 27.29
N GLY A 305 36.14 14.35 27.96
CA GLY A 305 36.36 15.69 28.48
C GLY A 305 36.50 16.79 27.40
N VAL A 306 36.05 16.53 26.16
CA VAL A 306 36.19 17.45 25.02
C VAL A 306 34.85 17.90 24.47
N SER A 307 34.80 19.12 23.92
CA SER A 307 33.63 19.62 23.19
C SER A 307 33.69 19.23 21.71
N ALA A 308 32.54 19.19 21.06
CA ALA A 308 32.42 18.94 19.62
C ALA A 308 33.22 19.92 18.74
N LYS A 309 33.58 21.11 19.26
CA LYS A 309 34.37 22.11 18.56
C LYS A 309 35.88 21.82 18.53
N GLU A 310 36.36 20.99 19.47
CA GLU A 310 37.78 20.64 19.63
C GLU A 310 38.20 19.43 18.79
N LEU A 311 37.24 18.65 18.26
CA LEU A 311 37.55 17.63 17.26
C LEU A 311 37.99 18.30 15.96
N ASP A 312 39.04 17.83 15.29
CA ASP A 312 39.45 18.36 13.98
C ASP A 312 38.55 17.85 12.84
N GLU A 313 38.43 16.53 12.72
CA GLU A 313 37.61 15.82 11.72
C GLU A 313 36.62 14.86 12.36
N VAL A 314 35.59 14.46 11.61
CA VAL A 314 34.66 13.39 11.98
C VAL A 314 34.73 12.31 10.89
N LEU A 315 35.15 11.10 11.26
CA LEU A 315 35.29 9.98 10.34
C LEU A 315 34.03 9.10 10.39
N LEU A 316 33.52 8.70 9.22
CA LEU A 316 32.39 7.78 9.11
C LEU A 316 32.87 6.41 8.65
N VAL A 317 32.49 5.37 9.40
CA VAL A 317 32.89 3.97 9.18
C VAL A 317 31.68 3.05 9.32
N GLY A 318 31.61 2.01 8.49
CA GLY A 318 30.49 1.07 8.39
C GLY A 318 29.38 1.53 7.44
N GLY A 319 28.86 0.62 6.63
CA GLY A 319 27.93 0.93 5.53
C GLY A 319 26.65 1.72 5.90
N MET A 320 26.17 1.63 7.15
CA MET A 320 25.01 2.43 7.60
C MET A 320 25.29 3.94 7.63
N THR A 321 26.55 4.36 7.73
CA THR A 321 26.94 5.77 7.65
C THR A 321 26.76 6.38 6.25
N ARG A 322 26.45 5.56 5.23
CA ARG A 322 26.11 6.02 3.88
C ARG A 322 24.69 6.61 3.80
N VAL A 323 23.83 6.37 4.80
CA VAL A 323 22.48 6.95 4.89
C VAL A 323 22.58 8.47 5.13
N PRO A 324 22.00 9.35 4.28
CA PRO A 324 22.18 10.80 4.42
C PRO A 324 21.64 11.35 5.72
N LYS A 325 20.58 10.77 6.27
CA LYS A 325 20.02 11.23 7.54
C LYS A 325 21.04 11.03 8.68
N VAL A 326 21.80 9.95 8.65
CA VAL A 326 22.94 9.75 9.57
C VAL A 326 24.02 10.79 9.33
N GLN A 327 24.40 11.07 8.08
CA GLN A 327 25.41 12.09 7.76
C GLN A 327 24.99 13.51 8.15
N GLU A 328 23.72 13.86 7.90
CA GLU A 328 23.10 15.14 8.30
C GLU A 328 23.14 15.28 9.82
N ILE A 329 22.67 14.28 10.55
CA ILE A 329 22.61 14.33 12.01
C ILE A 329 24.02 14.38 12.61
N VAL A 330 24.98 13.60 12.10
CA VAL A 330 26.39 13.70 12.52
C VAL A 330 26.95 15.10 12.21
N SER A 331 26.62 15.69 11.07
CA SER A 331 27.01 17.08 10.75
C SER A 331 26.42 18.09 11.74
N GLN A 332 25.16 17.90 12.15
CA GLN A 332 24.48 18.73 13.16
C GLN A 332 25.03 18.51 14.59
N ILE A 333 25.46 17.29 14.93
CA ILE A 333 26.10 16.97 16.22
C ILE A 333 27.42 17.73 16.35
N PHE A 334 28.28 17.64 15.34
CA PHE A 334 29.66 18.14 15.43
C PHE A 334 29.87 19.53 14.82
N GLY A 335 28.85 20.11 14.19
CA GLY A 335 28.94 21.42 13.52
C GLY A 335 29.87 21.42 12.29
N LYS A 336 30.19 20.24 11.74
CA LYS A 336 31.08 20.06 10.58
C LYS A 336 30.71 18.86 9.74
N SER A 337 30.89 19.00 8.43
CA SER A 337 30.71 17.89 7.48
C SER A 337 31.69 16.75 7.77
N PRO A 338 31.24 15.49 7.85
CA PRO A 338 32.13 14.35 8.00
C PRO A 338 33.12 14.22 6.84
N SER A 339 34.30 13.72 7.17
CA SER A 339 35.40 13.55 6.23
C SER A 339 35.13 12.44 5.23
N LYS A 340 35.63 12.63 4.01
CA LYS A 340 35.57 11.64 2.90
C LYS A 340 36.93 10.98 2.64
N SER A 341 37.91 11.21 3.52
CA SER A 341 39.27 10.63 3.44
C SER A 341 39.32 9.12 3.69
N VAL A 342 38.25 8.56 4.27
CA VAL A 342 38.17 7.17 4.74
C VAL A 342 37.13 6.39 3.94
N ASN A 343 37.49 5.21 3.44
CA ASN A 343 36.52 4.27 2.87
C ASN A 343 35.77 3.55 4.01
N PRO A 344 34.46 3.77 4.20
CA PRO A 344 33.75 3.28 5.38
C PRO A 344 33.68 1.75 5.48
N ASP A 345 33.84 1.02 4.37
CA ASP A 345 33.72 -0.44 4.35
C ASP A 345 35.08 -1.16 4.48
N GLU A 346 36.21 -0.47 4.18
CA GLU A 346 37.56 -1.05 4.16
C GLU A 346 38.45 -0.59 5.32
N ALA A 347 38.20 0.60 5.88
CA ALA A 347 39.09 1.25 6.84
C ALA A 347 39.43 0.42 8.08
N VAL A 348 38.47 -0.36 8.59
CA VAL A 348 38.67 -1.25 9.74
C VAL A 348 39.67 -2.36 9.41
N ALA A 349 39.54 -2.98 8.24
CA ALA A 349 40.44 -4.03 7.77
C ALA A 349 41.83 -3.47 7.45
N MET A 350 41.91 -2.28 6.85
CA MET A 350 43.17 -1.58 6.60
C MET A 350 43.91 -1.27 7.91
N GLY A 351 43.22 -0.72 8.92
CA GLY A 351 43.79 -0.44 10.23
C GLY A 351 44.30 -1.70 10.93
N ALA A 352 43.53 -2.79 10.90
CA ALA A 352 43.96 -4.09 11.44
C ALA A 352 45.21 -4.64 10.73
N ALA A 353 45.32 -4.48 9.41
CA ALA A 353 46.49 -4.89 8.64
C ALA A 353 47.72 -4.02 8.95
N ILE A 354 47.55 -2.71 9.15
CA ILE A 354 48.62 -1.78 9.56
C ILE A 354 49.18 -2.17 10.93
N GLN A 355 48.30 -2.51 11.89
CA GLN A 355 48.72 -3.00 13.21
C GLN A 355 49.44 -4.35 13.09
N GLY A 356 48.92 -5.30 12.30
CA GLY A 356 49.57 -6.59 12.06
C GLY A 356 50.94 -6.49 11.37
N GLY A 357 51.17 -5.42 10.59
CA GLY A 357 52.45 -5.09 9.97
C GLY A 357 53.45 -4.40 10.91
N HIS A 358 53.00 -3.94 12.08
CA HIS A 358 53.83 -3.46 13.18
C HIS A 358 53.76 -4.46 14.33
N PRO A 359 54.52 -5.57 14.28
CA PRO A 359 54.69 -6.41 15.45
C PRO A 359 55.35 -5.56 16.55
N GLU A 360 54.60 -5.24 17.60
CA GLU A 360 55.18 -4.71 18.83
C GLU A 360 56.16 -5.74 19.40
N GLY A 361 57.32 -5.27 19.87
CA GLY A 361 58.42 -6.09 20.39
C GLY A 361 58.34 -6.35 21.88
#